data_AF-A0A9E5N9L5-F1
#
_entry.id   AF-A0A9E5N9L5-F1
#
_cell.length_a   1.000
_cell.length_b   1.000
_cell.length_c   1.000
_cell.angle_alpha   90.00
_cell.angle_beta   90.00
_cell.angle_gamma   90.00
#
_symmetry.space_group_name_H-M   'P 1'
#
loop_
_entity.id
_entity.type
_entity.pdbx_description
1 polymer ?
#
loop_
_entity_poly.entity_id
_entity_poly.type
_entity_poly.pdbx_seq_one_letter_code
_entity_poly.pdbx_strand_id
1 'polypeptide(L)' 'PFGPKDCRDLAQRARRLGAGALITTEKDAVKFLNFDKLKVPIYYLKIEVEVTQGEARLWEVIERK' A
#
# COMPACT_ATOMS: atom_id res chain seq x y z
N PRO A 1 9.82 11.70 6.56
CA PRO A 1 8.64 11.14 5.85
C PRO A 1 9.08 9.87 5.12
N PHE A 2 8.24 8.83 5.09
CA PHE A 2 8.59 7.57 4.42
C PHE A 2 8.54 7.74 2.90
N GLY A 3 9.71 7.74 2.27
CA GLY A 3 9.91 8.05 0.85
C GLY A 3 10.55 6.90 0.05
N PRO A 4 10.92 7.16 -1.21
CA PRO A 4 11.44 6.12 -2.12
C PRO A 4 12.73 5.45 -1.66
N LYS A 5 13.57 6.17 -0.89
CA LYS A 5 14.79 5.58 -0.29
C LYS A 5 14.42 4.52 0.74
N ASP A 6 13.48 4.83 1.63
CA ASP A 6 13.04 3.92 2.69
C ASP A 6 12.41 2.64 2.11
N CYS A 7 11.71 2.75 0.99
CA CYS A 7 11.16 1.61 0.25
C CYS A 7 12.26 0.68 -0.29
N ARG A 8 13.34 1.24 -0.84
CA ARG A 8 14.49 0.45 -1.32
C ARG A 8 15.24 -0.21 -0.18
N ASP A 9 15.43 0.51 0.92
CA ASP A 9 16.12 -0.01 2.10
C ASP A 9 15.31 -1.16 2.72
N LEU A 10 13.97 -1.05 2.76
CA LEU A 10 13.07 -2.12 3.17
C LEU A 10 13.20 -3.36 2.27
N ALA A 11 13.18 -3.20 0.94
CA ALA A 11 13.34 -4.30 -0.02
C ALA A 11 14.71 -4.99 0.11
N GLN A 12 15.78 -4.22 0.31
CA GLN A 12 17.11 -4.79 0.54
C GLN A 12 17.18 -5.54 1.87
N ARG A 13 16.57 -5.00 2.93
CA ARG A 13 16.52 -5.67 4.23
C ARG A 13 15.74 -6.99 4.14
N ALA A 14 14.58 -6.99 3.49
CA ALA A 14 13.79 -8.19 3.27
C ALA A 14 14.61 -9.28 2.54
N ARG A 15 15.34 -8.87 1.48
CA ARG A 15 16.26 -9.78 0.78
C ARG A 15 17.33 -10.37 1.70
N ARG A 16 17.99 -9.53 2.51
CA ARG A 16 19.05 -9.97 3.44
C ARG A 16 18.53 -10.94 4.49
N LEU A 17 17.26 -10.81 4.87
CA LEU A 17 16.58 -11.72 5.79
C LEU A 17 16.03 -12.98 5.12
N GLY A 18 16.24 -13.15 3.81
CA GLY A 18 15.74 -14.32 3.07
C GLY A 18 14.23 -14.33 2.87
N ALA A 19 13.56 -13.17 2.93
CA ALA A 19 12.12 -13.10 2.69
C ALA A 19 11.79 -13.45 1.23
N GLY A 20 10.78 -14.32 1.05
CA GLY A 20 10.29 -14.70 -0.28
C GLY A 20 9.49 -13.60 -0.99
N ALA A 21 8.89 -12.68 -0.22
CA ALA A 21 8.14 -11.54 -0.76
C ALA A 21 8.02 -10.42 0.29
N LEU A 22 7.69 -9.22 -0.20
CA LEU A 22 7.14 -8.13 0.61
C LEU A 22 5.67 -7.95 0.27
N ILE A 23 4.84 -7.80 1.30
CA ILE A 23 3.41 -7.51 1.15
C ILE A 23 3.14 -6.19 1.85
N THR A 24 2.41 -5.30 1.19
CA THR A 24 2.05 -3.98 1.72
C THR A 24 0.59 -3.62 1.41
N THR A 25 0.15 -2.43 1.80
CA THR A 25 -1.14 -1.87 1.37
C THR A 25 -0.98 -1.11 0.06
N GLU A 26 -2.06 -0.93 -0.69
CA GLU A 26 -2.06 -0.16 -1.93
C GLU A 26 -1.47 1.26 -1.75
N LYS A 27 -1.86 1.94 -0.66
CA LYS A 27 -1.39 3.29 -0.31
C LYS A 27 0.13 3.39 -0.14
N ASP A 28 0.78 2.36 0.36
CA ASP A 28 2.25 2.37 0.48
C ASP A 28 2.95 1.76 -0.74
N ALA A 29 2.27 0.90 -1.51
CA ALA A 29 2.78 0.35 -2.76
C ALA A 29 3.12 1.43 -3.80
N VAL A 30 2.33 2.50 -3.90
CA VAL A 30 2.58 3.63 -4.83
C VAL A 30 3.91 4.35 -4.59
N LYS A 31 4.54 4.16 -3.43
CA LYS A 31 5.83 4.79 -3.06
C LYS A 31 7.04 4.00 -3.54
N PHE A 32 6.86 2.72 -3.88
CA PHE A 32 7.91 1.95 -4.50
C PHE A 32 8.06 2.46 -5.95
N LEU A 33 9.27 2.82 -6.35
CA LEU A 33 9.58 3.26 -7.71
C LEU A 33 10.59 2.29 -8.29
N ASN A 34 10.54 2.04 -9.60
CA ASN A 34 11.43 1.08 -10.28
C ASN A 34 11.39 -0.33 -9.66
N PHE A 35 10.17 -0.86 -9.48
CA PHE A 35 9.91 -2.18 -8.88
C PHE A 35 10.62 -3.31 -9.62
N ASP A 36 10.82 -3.14 -10.93
CA ASP A 36 11.58 -4.02 -11.82
C ASP A 36 13.03 -4.25 -11.36
N LYS A 37 13.60 -3.30 -10.61
CA LYS A 37 14.98 -3.38 -10.10
C LYS A 37 15.07 -4.06 -8.73
N LEU A 38 13.94 -4.41 -8.13
CA LEU A 38 13.89 -5.02 -6.80
C LEU A 38 14.02 -6.54 -6.93
N LYS A 39 14.93 -7.11 -6.12
CA LYS A 39 15.24 -8.55 -6.14
C LYS A 39 14.30 -9.39 -5.27
N VAL A 40 13.24 -8.79 -4.73
CA VAL A 40 12.24 -9.45 -3.90
C VAL A 40 10.88 -9.07 -4.48
N PRO A 41 10.00 -10.04 -4.78
CA PRO A 41 8.63 -9.76 -5.23
C PRO A 41 7.90 -8.85 -4.25
N ILE A 42 7.17 -7.87 -4.77
CA ILE A 42 6.34 -6.97 -3.96
C ILE A 42 4.89 -7.12 -4.40
N TYR A 43 4.04 -7.42 -3.42
CA TYR A 43 2.60 -7.48 -3.59
C TYR A 43 1.94 -6.41 -2.73
N TYR A 44 0.73 -6.02 -3.13
CA TYR A 44 -0.13 -5.25 -2.26
C TYR A 44 -1.44 -6.00 -2.03
N LEU A 45 -1.99 -5.85 -0.83
CA LEU A 45 -3.32 -6.33 -0.50
C LEU A 45 -4.32 -5.23 -0.81
N LYS A 46 -5.27 -5.53 -1.71
CA LYS A 46 -6.44 -4.69 -1.92
C LYS A 46 -7.38 -4.90 -0.74
N ILE A 47 -7.69 -3.83 -0.03
CA ILE A 47 -8.62 -3.84 1.11
C ILE A 47 -9.95 -3.32 0.60
N GLU A 48 -10.99 -4.14 0.73
CA GLU A 48 -12.37 -3.71 0.49
C GLU A 48 -12.92 -3.14 1.80
N VAL A 49 -13.65 -2.03 1.69
CA VAL A 49 -14.26 -1.36 2.84
C VAL A 49 -15.75 -1.26 2.58
N GLU A 50 -16.53 -1.70 3.55
CA GLU A 50 -17.99 -1.64 3.53
C GLU A 50 -18.48 -0.70 4.65
N VAL A 51 -19.37 0.23 4.32
CA VAL A 51 -20.01 1.09 5.29
C VAL A 51 -21.22 0.35 5.87
N THR A 52 -21.02 -0.27 7.03
CA THR A 52 -22.07 -1.11 7.63
C THR A 52 -23.29 -0.33 8.11
N GLN A 53 -23.15 0.97 8.44
CA GLN A 53 -24.23 1.86 8.87
C GLN A 53 -23.91 3.32 8.52
N GLY A 54 -24.96 4.13 8.30
CA GLY A 54 -24.81 5.57 8.09
C GLY A 54 -24.41 5.99 6.67
N GLU A 55 -24.32 5.06 5.73
CA GLU A 55 -23.92 5.35 4.34
C GLU A 55 -24.88 6.33 3.64
N ALA A 56 -26.19 6.11 3.73
CA ALA A 56 -27.18 7.01 3.14
C ALA A 56 -27.04 8.45 3.67
N ARG A 57 -26.81 8.60 4.98
CA ARG A 57 -26.61 9.91 5.61
C ARG A 57 -25.31 10.57 5.15
N LEU A 58 -24.25 9.79 4.96
CA LEU A 58 -22.99 10.28 4.41
C LEU A 58 -23.20 10.86 3.01
N TRP A 59 -23.93 10.15 2.14
CA TRP A 59 -24.22 10.61 0.78
C TRP A 59 -25.09 11.86 0.76
N GLU A 60 -26.14 11.95 1.60
CA GLU A 60 -26.95 13.18 1.74
C GLU A 60 -26.11 14.42 2.07
N VAL A 61 -25.09 14.28 2.94
CA VAL A 61 -24.22 15.39 3.33
C VAL A 61 -23.26 15.77 2.19
N ILE A 62 -22.74 14.78 1.47
CA ILE A 62 -21.84 15.01 0.33
C ILE A 62 -22.57 15.69 -0.84
N GLU A 63 -23.83 15.32 -1.08
CA GLU A 63 -24.64 15.82 -2.21
C GLU A 63 -25.25 17.21 -1.97
N ARG A 64 -25.39 17.62 -0.70
CA ARG A 64 -25.74 18.99 -0.32
C ARG A 64 -24.56 19.94 -0.56
N LYS A 65 -24.28 20.23 -1.82
CA LYS A 65 -23.45 21.37 -2.21
C LYS A 65 -24.18 22.69 -2.00
#